data_AF-A0A667IPY9-F1
#
_entry.id   AF-A0A667IPY9-F1
#
_cell.length_a   1.000
_cell.length_b   1.000
_cell.length_c   1.000
_cell.angle_alpha   90.00
_cell.angle_beta   90.00
_cell.angle_gamma   90.00
#
_symmetry.space_group_name_H-M   'P 1'
#
loop_
_entity.id
_entity.type
_entity.pdbx_description
1 polymer ?
#
loop_
_entity_poly.entity_id
_entity_poly.type
_entity_poly.pdbx_seq_one_letter_code
_entity_poly.pdbx_strand_id
1 'polypeptide(L)'
;MGDRRGDNLESRDIDCLKLELMEEIHMRDLVQLSILELRQEIVKLEAKLNTENKGGEWKTRYEVQLGLNDHLVKQIATLKEKMEKLHGDPSDRLSSIRVYERMSVESLNTLLKQLEKEKRSLENQVKNCALRLEQESKAYHKTSDECRTYLAEMSQISSSHQVSKRQQMDQLHRMKQNHVKTGRCNPTNQKIVNAKKGPAKKITRSNHFPKLNL
;
A
#
# COMPACT_ATOMS: atom_id res chain seq x y z
N MET A 1 -9.57 -14.59 -113.92
CA MET A 1 -10.79 -15.41 -113.70
C MET A 1 -10.32 -16.80 -113.34
N GLY A 2 -10.46 -17.36 -112.14
CA GLY A 2 -11.09 -16.90 -110.91
C GLY A 2 -10.51 -17.70 -109.74
N ASP A 3 -10.49 -17.03 -108.60
CA ASP A 3 -10.15 -17.50 -107.27
C ASP A 3 -11.03 -18.68 -106.82
N ARG A 4 -10.43 -19.71 -106.21
CA ARG A 4 -11.05 -20.38 -105.08
C ARG A 4 -9.98 -20.98 -104.17
N ARG A 5 -9.35 -20.08 -103.43
CA ARG A 5 -8.86 -20.34 -102.08
C ARG A 5 -10.06 -20.81 -101.23
N GLY A 6 -10.00 -22.03 -100.72
CA GLY A 6 -10.99 -22.55 -99.76
C GLY A 6 -11.30 -24.00 -100.06
N ASP A 7 -10.71 -24.90 -99.27
CA ASP A 7 -11.35 -26.09 -98.68
C ASP A 7 -10.24 -26.87 -97.96
N ASN A 8 -9.73 -26.28 -96.88
CA ASN A 8 -8.71 -26.89 -96.02
C ASN A 8 -9.30 -27.25 -94.65
N LEU A 9 -10.55 -27.72 -94.64
CA LEU A 9 -11.29 -28.03 -93.41
C LEU A 9 -12.25 -29.23 -93.50
N GLU A 10 -12.50 -29.82 -94.68
CA GLU A 10 -13.55 -30.86 -94.84
C GLU A 10 -13.10 -32.33 -94.69
N SER A 11 -11.93 -32.61 -94.10
CA SER A 11 -11.58 -34.01 -93.79
C SER A 11 -10.67 -34.15 -92.57
N ARG A 12 -11.05 -33.48 -91.48
CA ARG A 12 -10.65 -33.98 -90.17
C ARG A 12 -11.75 -34.91 -89.71
N ASP A 13 -11.46 -36.21 -89.68
CA ASP A 13 -12.40 -37.25 -89.26
C ASP A 13 -13.06 -36.85 -87.93
N ILE A 14 -14.40 -36.94 -87.87
CA ILE A 14 -15.19 -36.55 -86.70
C ILE A 14 -14.69 -37.31 -85.46
N ASP A 15 -14.21 -38.52 -85.65
CA ASP A 15 -13.67 -39.34 -84.56
C ASP A 15 -12.29 -38.86 -84.08
N CYS A 16 -11.46 -38.26 -84.94
CA CYS A 16 -10.23 -37.57 -84.52
C CYS A 16 -10.53 -36.31 -83.68
N LEU A 17 -11.58 -35.56 -84.02
CA LEU A 17 -11.99 -34.38 -83.23
C LEU A 17 -12.55 -34.76 -81.85
N LYS A 18 -13.32 -35.85 -81.76
CA LYS A 18 -13.80 -36.39 -80.48
C LYS A 18 -12.65 -36.84 -79.58
N LEU A 19 -11.62 -37.45 -80.16
CA LEU A 19 -10.45 -37.91 -79.41
C LEU A 19 -9.67 -36.73 -78.82
N GLU A 20 -9.38 -35.69 -79.61
CA GLU A 20 -8.72 -34.48 -79.10
C GLU A 20 -9.57 -33.76 -78.04
N LEU A 21 -10.90 -33.69 -78.22
CA LEU A 21 -11.77 -33.09 -77.20
C LEU A 21 -11.70 -33.86 -75.86
N MET A 22 -11.64 -35.19 -75.90
CA MET A 22 -11.46 -36.03 -74.71
C MET A 22 -10.12 -35.80 -74.02
N GLU A 23 -9.04 -35.66 -74.79
CA GLU A 23 -7.70 -35.37 -74.27
C GLU A 23 -7.63 -33.98 -73.63
N GLU A 24 -8.20 -32.96 -74.28
CA GLU A 24 -8.29 -31.60 -73.73
C GLU A 24 -9.14 -31.54 -72.45
N ILE A 25 -10.25 -32.29 -72.39
CA ILE A 25 -11.06 -32.44 -71.16
C ILE A 25 -10.21 -33.04 -70.03
N HIS A 26 -9.47 -34.10 -70.31
CA HIS A 26 -8.61 -34.75 -69.33
C HIS A 26 -7.49 -33.81 -68.83
N MET A 27 -6.79 -33.14 -69.75
CA MET A 27 -5.73 -32.18 -69.40
C MET A 27 -6.29 -31.04 -68.54
N ARG A 28 -7.46 -30.50 -68.88
CA ARG A 28 -8.13 -29.48 -68.08
C ARG A 28 -8.41 -29.96 -66.67
N ASP A 29 -8.90 -31.19 -66.50
CA ASP A 29 -9.22 -31.74 -65.18
C ASP A 29 -7.95 -31.95 -64.33
N LEU A 30 -6.82 -32.37 -64.95
CA LEU A 30 -5.51 -32.43 -64.28
C LEU A 30 -5.03 -31.04 -63.80
N VAL A 31 -5.18 -30.02 -64.65
CA VAL A 31 -4.81 -28.65 -64.29
C VAL A 31 -5.70 -28.14 -63.15
N GLN A 32 -6.99 -28.44 -63.16
CA GLN A 32 -7.91 -28.07 -62.08
C GLN A 32 -7.51 -28.73 -60.74
N LEU A 33 -7.14 -30.01 -60.76
CA LEU A 33 -6.64 -30.71 -59.58
C LEU A 33 -5.36 -30.05 -59.05
N SER A 34 -4.41 -29.74 -59.95
CA SER A 34 -3.17 -29.05 -59.57
C SER A 34 -3.43 -27.66 -58.99
N ILE A 35 -4.38 -26.90 -59.55
CA ILE A 35 -4.78 -25.59 -59.00
C ILE A 35 -5.35 -25.75 -57.58
N LEU A 36 -6.16 -26.77 -57.33
CA LEU A 36 -6.70 -27.05 -56.00
C LEU A 36 -5.60 -27.41 -55.00
N GLU A 37 -4.67 -28.27 -55.40
CA GLU A 37 -3.50 -28.65 -54.58
C GLU A 37 -2.63 -27.42 -54.26
N LEU A 38 -2.35 -26.58 -55.26
CA LEU A 38 -1.59 -25.35 -55.07
C LEU A 38 -2.30 -24.37 -54.13
N ARG A 39 -3.61 -24.21 -54.27
CA ARG A 39 -4.42 -23.38 -53.34
C ARG A 39 -4.36 -23.93 -51.92
N GLN A 40 -4.44 -25.25 -51.75
CA GLN A 40 -4.34 -25.87 -50.44
C GLN A 40 -2.95 -25.66 -49.82
N GLU A 41 -1.88 -25.80 -50.62
CA GLU A 41 -0.52 -25.56 -50.14
C GLU A 41 -0.28 -24.09 -49.80
N ILE A 42 -0.86 -23.15 -50.56
CA ILE A 42 -0.85 -21.71 -50.22
C ILE A 42 -1.47 -21.49 -48.84
N VAL A 43 -2.69 -21.99 -48.60
CA VAL A 43 -3.38 -21.83 -47.30
C VAL A 43 -2.55 -22.42 -46.16
N LYS A 44 -1.93 -23.58 -46.37
CA LYS A 44 -1.06 -24.23 -45.39
C LYS A 44 0.21 -23.42 -45.11
N LEU A 45 0.83 -22.82 -46.12
CA LEU A 45 1.99 -21.94 -45.96
C LEU A 45 1.61 -20.64 -45.25
N GLU A 46 0.48 -20.04 -45.58
CA GLU A 46 -0.06 -18.86 -44.90
C GLU A 46 -0.33 -19.13 -43.40
N ALA A 47 -0.92 -20.28 -43.07
CA ALA A 47 -1.15 -20.68 -41.69
C ALA A 47 0.17 -20.91 -40.92
N LYS A 48 1.18 -21.49 -41.57
CA LYS A 48 2.52 -21.65 -40.99
C LYS A 48 3.17 -20.31 -40.71
N LEU A 49 3.14 -19.37 -41.66
CA LEU A 49 3.68 -18.03 -41.49
C LEU A 49 3.01 -17.30 -40.31
N ASN A 50 1.68 -17.44 -40.18
CA ASN A 50 0.93 -16.77 -39.13
C ASN A 50 1.17 -17.39 -37.73
N THR A 51 1.44 -18.69 -37.66
CA THR A 51 1.84 -19.38 -36.42
C THR A 51 3.32 -19.15 -36.06
N GLU A 52 4.14 -18.68 -37.01
CA GLU A 52 5.53 -18.25 -36.82
C GLU A 52 5.66 -16.84 -36.19
N ASN A 53 4.67 -16.44 -35.39
CA ASN A 53 4.69 -15.27 -34.51
C ASN A 53 5.87 -15.26 -33.48
N LYS A 54 6.76 -16.26 -33.54
CA LYS A 54 8.09 -16.25 -32.92
C LYS A 54 8.92 -15.02 -33.31
N GLY A 55 8.61 -14.38 -34.45
CA GLY A 55 9.18 -13.09 -34.86
C GLY A 55 8.86 -11.92 -33.90
N GLY A 56 7.83 -12.04 -33.05
CA GLY A 56 7.50 -11.03 -32.03
C GLY A 56 8.16 -11.29 -30.67
N GLU A 57 8.43 -12.56 -30.33
CA GLU A 57 8.93 -12.93 -29.00
C GLU A 57 10.33 -12.39 -28.71
N TRP A 58 11.26 -12.51 -29.66
CA TRP A 58 12.61 -12.00 -29.49
C TRP A 58 12.61 -10.47 -29.34
N LYS A 59 11.71 -9.78 -30.04
CA LYS A 59 11.54 -8.34 -29.96
C LYS A 59 11.03 -7.92 -28.59
N THR A 60 9.98 -8.57 -28.08
CA THR A 60 9.48 -8.32 -26.72
C THR A 60 10.54 -8.60 -25.66
N ARG A 61 11.30 -9.70 -25.78
CA ARG A 61 12.41 -10.01 -24.86
C ARG A 61 13.50 -8.95 -24.91
N TYR A 62 13.86 -8.49 -26.10
CA TYR A 62 14.86 -7.45 -26.29
C TYR A 62 14.40 -6.12 -25.67
N GLU A 63 13.16 -5.71 -25.89
CA GLU A 63 12.58 -4.50 -25.32
C GLU A 63 12.52 -4.56 -23.78
N VAL A 64 12.11 -5.69 -23.21
CA VAL A 64 12.13 -5.92 -21.75
C VAL A 64 13.56 -5.86 -21.20
N GLN A 65 14.52 -6.47 -21.89
CA GLN A 65 15.93 -6.46 -21.49
C GLN A 65 16.52 -5.05 -21.52
N LEU A 66 16.17 -4.23 -22.53
CA LEU A 66 16.56 -2.83 -22.58
C LEU A 66 16.04 -2.06 -21.38
N GLY A 67 14.78 -2.26 -20.99
CA GLY A 67 14.19 -1.63 -19.80
C GLY A 67 14.88 -2.04 -18.50
N LEU A 68 15.20 -3.33 -18.35
CA LEU A 68 15.97 -3.83 -17.21
C LEU A 68 17.36 -3.19 -17.16
N ASN A 69 18.05 -3.11 -18.31
CA ASN A 69 19.38 -2.53 -18.41
C ASN A 69 19.38 -1.04 -18.04
N ASP A 70 18.40 -0.26 -18.51
CA ASP A 70 18.24 1.16 -18.13
C ASP A 70 18.05 1.30 -16.62
N HIS A 71 17.23 0.43 -16.02
CA HIS A 71 17.04 0.42 -14.58
C HIS A 71 18.35 0.11 -13.81
N LEU A 72 19.11 -0.89 -14.27
CA LEU A 72 20.41 -1.24 -13.68
C LEU A 72 21.42 -0.09 -13.79
N VAL A 73 21.48 0.59 -14.93
CA VAL A 73 22.33 1.77 -15.13
C VAL A 73 21.97 2.88 -14.14
N LYS A 74 20.67 3.15 -13.95
CA LYS A 74 20.18 4.13 -12.96
C LYS A 74 20.55 3.72 -11.53
N GLN A 75 20.42 2.44 -11.19
CA GLN A 75 20.83 1.93 -9.87
C GLN A 75 22.33 2.10 -9.65
N ILE A 76 23.16 1.74 -10.64
CA ILE A 76 24.62 1.90 -10.58
C ILE A 76 24.99 3.37 -10.37
N ALA A 77 24.37 4.30 -11.12
CA ALA A 77 24.61 5.72 -10.96
C ALA A 77 24.25 6.20 -9.55
N THR A 78 23.09 5.79 -9.03
CA THR A 78 22.62 6.14 -7.67
C THR A 78 23.58 5.59 -6.60
N LEU A 79 24.05 4.35 -6.75
CA LEU A 79 24.98 3.75 -5.81
C LEU A 79 26.35 4.44 -5.84
N LYS A 80 26.86 4.78 -7.03
CA LYS A 80 28.10 5.56 -7.17
C LYS A 80 27.99 6.91 -6.49
N GLU A 81 26.89 7.64 -6.69
CA GLU A 81 26.67 8.93 -6.02
C GLU A 81 26.65 8.78 -4.49
N LYS A 82 25.99 7.74 -3.97
CA LYS A 82 25.99 7.45 -2.52
C LYS A 82 27.39 7.12 -2.01
N MET A 83 28.17 6.35 -2.78
CA MET A 83 29.56 6.05 -2.42
C MET A 83 30.42 7.30 -2.39
N GLU A 84 30.31 8.18 -3.39
CA GLU A 84 31.03 9.47 -3.41
C GLU A 84 30.68 10.34 -2.20
N LYS A 85 29.39 10.42 -1.81
CA LYS A 85 28.97 11.15 -0.60
C LYS A 85 29.56 10.57 0.69
N LEU A 86 29.67 9.25 0.79
CA LEU A 86 30.28 8.58 1.94
C LEU A 86 31.82 8.66 1.92
N HIS A 87 32.38 8.73 0.72
CA HIS A 87 33.80 8.86 0.42
C HIS A 87 34.22 10.34 0.24
N GLY A 88 33.45 11.30 0.78
CA GLY A 88 33.91 12.68 0.93
C GLY A 88 35.35 12.69 1.45
N ASP A 89 36.19 13.60 0.92
CA ASP A 89 37.65 13.56 1.01
C ASP A 89 38.10 12.93 2.34
N PRO A 90 38.86 11.82 2.33
CA PRO A 90 39.41 11.24 3.55
C PRO A 90 40.14 12.29 4.40
N SER A 91 40.64 13.36 3.77
CA SER A 91 41.15 14.56 4.41
C SER A 91 40.10 15.21 5.33
N ASP A 92 38.89 15.43 4.83
CA ASP A 92 37.80 16.15 5.47
C ASP A 92 37.19 15.38 6.66
N ARG A 93 37.04 14.06 6.53
CA ARG A 93 36.45 13.22 7.61
C ARG A 93 37.30 13.14 8.88
N LEU A 94 38.62 13.24 8.75
CA LEU A 94 39.56 13.23 9.89
C LEU A 94 40.20 14.60 10.12
N SER A 95 39.72 15.66 9.45
CA SER A 95 40.21 17.03 9.65
C SER A 95 40.17 17.44 11.11
N SER A 96 39.08 17.10 11.82
CA SER A 96 38.92 17.40 13.25
C SER A 96 39.93 16.66 14.14
N ILE A 97 40.41 15.49 13.72
CA ILE A 97 41.34 14.66 14.49
C ILE A 97 42.79 15.04 14.18
N ARG A 98 43.10 15.31 12.91
CA ARG A 98 44.46 15.69 12.46
C ARG A 98 44.98 16.98 13.07
N VAL A 99 44.12 17.88 13.53
CA VAL A 99 44.53 19.07 14.28
C VAL A 99 45.33 18.67 15.53
N TYR A 100 44.97 17.57 16.18
CA TYR A 100 45.65 17.07 17.38
C TYR A 100 47.00 16.41 17.06
N GLU A 101 47.17 15.77 15.90
CA GLU A 101 48.45 15.17 15.47
C GLU A 101 49.56 16.23 15.28
N ARG A 102 49.17 17.47 14.98
CA ARG A 102 50.10 18.59 14.78
C ARG A 102 50.49 19.30 16.08
N MET A 103 49.87 18.95 17.21
CA MET A 103 50.15 19.56 18.51
C MET A 103 51.33 18.89 19.21
N SER A 104 52.03 19.64 20.06
CA SER A 104 53.04 19.05 20.94
C SER A 104 52.41 18.13 21.99
N VAL A 105 53.18 17.18 22.50
CA VAL A 105 52.74 16.24 23.54
C VAL A 105 52.33 16.97 24.83
N GLU A 106 53.02 18.05 25.18
CA GLU A 106 52.69 18.90 26.33
C GLU A 106 51.33 19.59 26.14
N SER A 107 51.11 20.14 24.95
CA SER A 107 49.85 20.81 24.60
C SER A 107 48.67 19.83 24.65
N LEU A 108 48.85 18.62 24.10
CA LEU A 108 47.87 17.54 24.17
C LEU A 108 47.54 17.14 25.61
N ASN A 109 48.55 17.02 26.47
CA ASN A 109 48.35 16.70 27.89
C ASN A 109 47.57 17.78 28.65
N THR A 110 47.85 19.06 28.35
CA THR A 110 47.07 20.17 28.96
C THR A 110 45.62 20.17 28.50
N LEU A 111 45.38 19.95 27.20
CA LEU A 111 44.06 19.86 26.62
C LEU A 111 43.27 18.68 27.20
N LEU A 112 43.90 17.51 27.34
CA LEU A 112 43.27 16.33 27.93
C LEU A 112 42.80 16.59 29.37
N LYS A 113 43.65 17.19 30.21
CA LYS A 113 43.30 17.57 31.59
C LYS A 113 42.14 18.56 31.63
N GLN A 114 42.06 19.49 30.69
CA GLN A 114 40.96 20.44 30.58
C GLN A 114 39.66 19.74 30.18
N LEU A 115 39.67 18.90 29.14
CA LEU A 115 38.52 18.15 28.69
C LEU A 115 37.99 17.19 29.76
N GLU A 116 38.86 16.58 30.56
CA GLU A 116 38.43 15.74 31.70
C GLU A 116 37.68 16.54 32.78
N LYS A 117 38.12 17.78 33.05
CA LYS A 117 37.41 18.67 33.99
C LYS A 117 36.06 19.09 33.43
N GLU A 118 35.99 19.45 32.16
CA GLU A 118 34.75 19.83 31.49
C GLU A 118 33.76 18.67 31.44
N LYS A 119 34.21 17.46 31.09
CA LYS A 119 33.40 16.24 31.15
C LYS A 119 32.79 16.04 32.54
N ARG A 120 33.61 16.08 33.60
CA ARG A 120 33.12 15.92 34.98
C ARG A 120 32.10 17.01 35.36
N SER A 121 32.35 18.26 34.95
CA SER A 121 31.42 19.38 35.17
C SER A 121 30.08 19.15 34.48
N LEU A 122 30.09 18.79 33.19
CA LEU A 122 28.88 18.54 32.40
C LEU A 122 28.10 17.33 32.93
N GLU A 123 28.78 16.24 33.28
CA GLU A 123 28.14 15.07 33.91
C GLU A 123 27.43 15.45 35.22
N ASN A 124 28.04 16.34 36.02
CA ASN A 124 27.41 16.83 37.25
C ASN A 124 26.20 17.73 36.95
N GLN A 125 26.29 18.60 35.94
CA GLN A 125 25.17 19.41 35.49
C GLN A 125 23.99 18.55 35.02
N VAL A 126 24.25 17.51 34.22
CA VAL A 126 23.22 16.56 33.77
C VAL A 126 22.53 15.88 34.95
N LYS A 127 23.29 15.42 35.95
CA LYS A 127 22.74 14.83 37.18
C LYS A 127 21.85 15.82 37.95
N ASN A 128 22.29 17.06 38.09
CA ASN A 128 21.53 18.10 38.78
C ASN A 128 20.23 18.46 38.02
N CYS A 129 20.30 18.56 36.69
CA CYS A 129 19.12 18.79 35.85
C CYS A 129 18.12 17.64 35.95
N ALA A 130 18.60 16.38 35.91
CA ALA A 130 17.75 15.21 36.09
C ALA A 130 17.06 15.20 37.46
N LEU A 131 17.79 15.52 38.53
CA LEU A 131 17.22 15.61 39.88
C LEU A 131 16.14 16.70 39.98
N ARG A 132 16.40 17.89 39.42
CA ARG A 132 15.42 18.99 39.41
C ARG A 132 14.16 18.61 38.64
N LEU A 133 14.31 17.99 37.47
CA LEU A 133 13.19 17.56 36.64
C LEU A 133 12.32 16.53 37.37
N GLU A 134 12.94 15.57 38.05
CA GLU A 134 12.24 14.57 38.87
C GLU A 134 11.43 15.22 40.02
N GLN A 135 12.01 16.23 40.68
CA GLN A 135 11.32 16.98 41.73
C GLN A 135 10.14 17.79 41.19
N GLU A 136 10.34 18.46 40.05
CA GLU A 136 9.29 19.24 39.38
C GLU A 136 8.16 18.34 38.88
N SER A 137 8.47 17.17 38.32
CA SER A 137 7.49 16.16 37.90
C SER A 137 6.64 15.69 39.09
N LYS A 138 7.26 15.39 40.24
CA LYS A 138 6.55 15.02 41.47
C LYS A 138 5.63 16.14 41.96
N ALA A 139 6.11 17.38 41.96
CA ALA A 139 5.31 18.54 42.35
C ALA A 139 4.12 18.74 41.40
N TYR A 140 4.34 18.64 40.09
CA TYR A 140 3.30 18.74 39.08
C TYR A 140 2.21 17.68 39.26
N HIS A 141 2.59 16.41 39.44
CA HIS A 141 1.63 15.34 39.65
C HIS A 141 0.84 15.54 40.95
N LYS A 142 1.51 15.94 42.04
CA LYS A 142 0.82 16.27 43.29
C LYS A 142 -0.25 17.35 43.09
N THR A 143 0.11 18.47 42.48
CA THR A 143 -0.85 19.56 42.21
C THR A 143 -1.96 19.13 41.25
N SER A 144 -1.63 18.35 40.22
CA SER A 144 -2.62 17.81 39.28
C SER A 144 -3.64 16.91 39.99
N ASP A 145 -3.16 16.05 40.89
CA ASP A 145 -3.99 15.12 41.66
C ASP A 145 -4.92 15.89 42.62
N GLU A 146 -4.41 16.94 43.28
CA GLU A 146 -5.19 17.88 44.09
C GLU A 146 -6.28 18.56 43.25
N CYS A 147 -5.96 19.11 42.07
CA CYS A 147 -6.94 19.71 41.17
C CYS A 147 -8.02 18.71 40.71
N ARG A 148 -7.65 17.47 40.38
CA ARG A 148 -8.63 16.43 40.02
C ARG A 148 -9.56 16.09 41.18
N THR A 149 -9.03 16.10 42.41
CA THR A 149 -9.81 15.88 43.62
C THR A 149 -10.84 17.00 43.82
N TYR A 150 -10.41 18.27 43.75
CA TYR A 150 -11.33 19.42 43.84
C TYR A 150 -12.41 19.41 42.74
N LEU A 151 -12.05 19.08 41.49
CA LEU A 151 -13.03 18.97 40.40
C LEU A 151 -14.06 17.87 40.65
N ALA A 152 -13.63 16.73 41.22
CA ALA A 152 -14.53 15.64 41.57
C ALA A 152 -15.49 16.06 42.69
N GLU A 153 -14.99 16.74 43.73
CA GLU A 153 -15.81 17.28 44.83
C GLU A 153 -16.84 18.30 44.33
N MET A 154 -16.43 19.26 43.49
CA MET A 154 -17.34 20.22 42.87
C MET A 154 -18.44 19.53 42.04
N SER A 155 -18.06 18.48 41.30
CA SER A 155 -19.01 17.69 40.50
C SER A 155 -20.01 16.93 41.38
N GLN A 156 -19.55 16.33 42.47
CA GLN A 156 -20.42 15.67 43.45
C GLN A 156 -21.40 16.65 44.10
N ILE A 157 -20.91 17.82 44.56
CA ILE A 157 -21.75 18.87 45.16
C ILE A 157 -22.80 19.35 44.15
N SER A 158 -22.40 19.60 42.90
CA SER A 158 -23.31 20.02 41.83
C SER A 158 -24.39 18.97 41.53
N SER A 159 -24.01 17.68 41.47
CA SER A 159 -24.95 16.58 41.25
C SER A 159 -25.94 16.43 42.41
N SER A 160 -25.47 16.55 43.66
CA SER A 160 -26.31 16.54 44.86
C SER A 160 -27.29 17.72 44.86
N HIS A 161 -26.83 18.91 44.48
CA HIS A 161 -27.67 20.10 44.36
C HIS A 161 -28.75 19.94 43.26
N GLN A 162 -28.40 19.35 42.12
CA GLN A 162 -29.36 19.07 41.05
C GLN A 162 -30.40 18.02 41.47
N VAL A 163 -30.00 16.96 42.17
CA VAL A 163 -30.90 15.94 42.71
C VAL A 163 -31.84 16.55 43.76
N SER A 164 -31.31 17.38 44.68
CA SER A 164 -32.12 18.12 45.67
C SER A 164 -33.14 19.04 45.01
N LYS A 165 -32.74 19.80 43.98
CA LYS A 165 -33.64 20.69 43.22
C LYS A 165 -34.70 19.92 42.44
N ARG A 166 -34.36 18.77 41.84
CA ARG A 166 -35.35 17.88 41.20
C ARG A 166 -36.34 17.35 42.22
N GLN A 167 -35.87 16.90 43.38
CA GLN A 167 -36.74 16.42 44.45
C GLN A 167 -37.71 17.50 44.96
N GLN A 168 -37.27 18.75 45.07
CA GLN A 168 -38.16 19.89 45.41
C GLN A 168 -39.17 20.19 44.30
N MET A 169 -38.76 20.21 43.03
CA MET A 169 -39.65 20.38 41.88
C MET A 169 -40.69 19.25 41.79
N ASP A 170 -40.29 18.00 42.02
CA ASP A 170 -41.20 16.85 42.02
C ASP A 170 -42.17 16.91 43.20
N GLN A 171 -41.72 17.39 44.37
CA GLN A 171 -42.60 17.64 45.52
C GLN A 171 -43.61 18.76 45.25
N LEU A 172 -43.19 19.84 44.58
CA LEU A 172 -44.05 20.94 44.14
C LEU A 172 -45.05 20.48 43.06
N HIS A 173 -44.61 19.68 42.08
CA HIS A 173 -45.49 19.06 41.09
C HIS A 173 -46.50 18.12 41.74
N ARG A 174 -46.10 17.32 42.74
CA ARG A 174 -47.03 16.50 43.54
C ARG A 174 -48.04 17.35 44.30
N MET A 175 -47.64 18.47 44.91
CA MET A 175 -48.59 19.39 45.54
C MET A 175 -49.56 20.02 44.52
N LYS A 176 -49.08 20.41 43.34
CA LYS A 176 -49.92 21.00 42.29
C LYS A 176 -50.91 19.98 41.67
N GLN A 177 -50.49 18.71 41.54
CA GLN A 177 -51.36 17.64 41.03
C GLN A 177 -52.48 17.28 42.02
N ASN A 178 -52.25 17.45 43.34
CA ASN A 178 -53.27 17.27 44.37
C ASN A 178 -54.38 18.34 44.35
N HIS A 179 -54.24 19.43 43.60
CA HIS A 179 -55.28 20.46 43.45
C HIS A 179 -56.25 20.24 42.28
N VAL A 180 -56.01 19.23 41.44
CA VAL A 180 -56.92 18.85 40.34
C VAL A 180 -57.25 17.37 40.44
N LYS A 181 -58.18 17.04 41.36
CA LYS A 181 -59.24 16.03 41.25
C LYS A 181 -59.72 15.59 42.63
N THR A 182 -60.78 16.24 43.11
CA THR A 182 -61.80 15.57 43.91
C THR A 182 -62.64 14.74 42.95
N GLY A 183 -62.67 13.42 43.13
CA GLY A 183 -63.53 12.53 42.35
C GLY A 183 -63.16 11.06 42.53
N ARG A 184 -63.98 10.35 43.31
CA ARG A 184 -63.89 8.93 43.73
C ARG A 184 -63.48 7.93 42.64
N CYS A 185 -62.65 6.94 43.02
CA CYS A 185 -62.99 5.50 43.12
C CYS A 185 -61.70 4.63 43.13
N ASN A 186 -61.59 3.71 44.09
CA ASN A 186 -60.62 2.59 44.08
C ASN A 186 -61.01 1.58 42.97
N PRO A 187 -60.09 0.76 42.42
CA PRO A 187 -59.71 -0.49 43.11
C PRO A 187 -58.24 -0.97 42.96
N THR A 188 -57.78 -1.59 44.05
CA THR A 188 -57.22 -2.95 44.18
C THR A 188 -56.14 -3.50 43.20
N ASN A 189 -55.07 -4.03 43.81
CA ASN A 189 -54.12 -5.03 43.33
C ASN A 189 -53.11 -4.62 42.25
N GLN A 190 -51.82 -4.57 42.62
CA GLN A 190 -50.85 -5.54 42.08
C GLN A 190 -49.49 -5.55 42.81
N LYS A 191 -49.07 -6.79 43.05
CA LYS A 191 -47.84 -7.35 43.61
C LYS A 191 -46.64 -7.13 42.66
N ILE A 192 -45.43 -7.42 43.17
CA ILE A 192 -44.18 -7.85 42.49
C ILE A 192 -43.03 -6.86 42.74
N VAL A 193 -42.24 -7.08 43.80
CA VAL A 193 -40.96 -7.83 43.86
C VAL A 193 -39.78 -7.02 43.33
N ASN A 194 -38.88 -6.69 44.27
CA ASN A 194 -37.56 -6.14 44.02
C ASN A 194 -36.65 -7.23 43.44
N ALA A 195 -36.20 -7.05 42.20
CA ALA A 195 -35.13 -7.85 41.61
C ALA A 195 -33.79 -7.10 41.76
N LYS A 196 -32.90 -7.69 42.57
CA LYS A 196 -31.50 -7.30 42.75
C LYS A 196 -30.78 -7.29 41.39
N LYS A 197 -30.10 -6.19 41.05
CA LYS A 197 -29.18 -6.13 39.91
C LYS A 197 -27.74 -6.23 40.44
N GLY A 198 -27.09 -7.34 40.09
CA GLY A 198 -25.73 -7.72 40.49
C GLY A 198 -24.61 -6.90 39.82
N PRO A 199 -23.34 -7.25 40.10
CA PRO A 199 -22.19 -6.38 39.87
C PRO A 199 -21.69 -6.41 38.42
N ALA A 200 -21.31 -5.24 37.91
CA ALA A 200 -20.75 -5.07 36.57
C ALA A 200 -19.32 -5.63 36.49
N LYS A 201 -19.09 -6.48 35.47
CA LYS A 201 -17.77 -7.06 35.16
C LYS A 201 -16.83 -6.02 34.55
N LYS A 202 -15.60 -5.95 35.08
CA LYS A 202 -14.46 -5.24 34.48
C LYS A 202 -14.06 -5.91 33.16
N ILE A 203 -13.87 -5.13 32.11
CA ILE A 203 -13.28 -5.58 30.84
C ILE A 203 -11.83 -5.12 30.84
N THR A 204 -10.89 -6.07 30.95
CA THR A 204 -9.46 -5.84 30.72
C THR A 204 -9.18 -6.01 29.23
N ARG A 205 -8.84 -4.92 28.55
CA ARG A 205 -8.46 -4.93 27.12
C ARG A 205 -6.99 -5.35 27.01
N SER A 206 -6.75 -6.54 26.44
CA SER A 206 -5.42 -7.04 26.09
C SER A 206 -4.99 -6.49 24.73
N ASN A 207 -3.81 -5.89 24.67
CA ASN A 207 -3.19 -5.39 23.43
C ASN A 207 -2.12 -6.38 22.98
N HIS A 208 -2.40 -7.19 21.96
CA HIS A 208 -1.35 -7.88 21.21
C HIS A 208 -1.56 -7.67 19.72
N PHE A 209 -0.51 -7.17 19.05
CA PHE A 209 -0.41 -7.09 17.60
C PHE A 209 0.11 -8.43 17.03
N PRO A 210 -0.31 -8.83 15.81
CA PRO A 210 0.13 -10.08 15.20
C PRO A 210 1.58 -9.98 14.70
N LYS A 211 2.33 -11.09 14.83
CA LYS A 211 3.73 -11.23 14.39
C LYS A 211 3.80 -11.41 12.88
N LEU A 212 4.74 -10.72 12.24
CA LEU A 212 5.16 -10.97 10.86
C LEU A 212 6.23 -12.06 10.88
N ASN A 213 6.01 -13.13 10.13
CA ASN A 213 7.04 -14.13 9.87
C ASN A 213 7.95 -13.59 8.75
N LEU A 214 9.25 -13.48 9.02
CA LEU A 214 10.29 -13.41 8.01
C LEU A 214 10.58 -14.81 7.45
#